data_AF-A0A2J7PBP5-F1
#
_entry.id   AF-A0A2J7PBP5-F1
#
_cell.length_a   1.000
_cell.length_b   1.000
_cell.length_c   1.000
_cell.angle_alpha   90.00
_cell.angle_beta   90.00
_cell.angle_gamma   90.00
#
_symmetry.space_group_name_H-M   'P 1'
#
loop_
_entity.id
_entity.type
_entity.pdbx_description
1 polymer ?
#
loop_
_entity_poly.entity_id
_entity_poly.type
_entity_poly.pdbx_seq_one_letter_code
_entity_poly.pdbx_strand_id
1 'polypeptide(L)'
;MFLYFKNPGDANPVGQINMRDARVEEVDHVSDSDSEDREGDGHSTELTIGIFPTHQGPTYLLMPSKQEKDSWMYHLTVVSGGGPNAGTQYEQLVQKLMETDGDPNCVLWRHPHLLHSKESIASPLTTLSSEAIQIEAIKLFKSCQLFISVALDSAGIDYHVVLAQNALQQCLDMPELQAELMCALVKQTSRHTQHKIGVQVNRTITKFKHSRVSVVAAFPACTPVFF
;
A
#
# COMPACT_ATOMS: atom_id res chain seq x y z
N MET A 1 -4.94 -7.88 1.04
CA MET A 1 -4.69 -9.31 1.25
C MET A 1 -5.95 -9.90 1.87
N PHE A 2 -6.47 -10.98 1.31
CA PHE A 2 -7.68 -11.66 1.79
C PHE A 2 -7.28 -12.96 2.48
N LEU A 3 -7.61 -13.10 3.76
CA LEU A 3 -7.29 -14.26 4.59
C LEU A 3 -8.54 -15.11 4.76
N TYR A 4 -8.40 -16.43 4.68
CA TYR A 4 -9.50 -17.36 4.94
C TYR A 4 -9.09 -18.43 5.96
N PHE A 5 -10.05 -18.81 6.79
CA PHE A 5 -9.89 -19.70 7.93
C PHE A 5 -10.79 -20.93 7.75
N LYS A 6 -10.46 -22.04 8.42
CA LYS A 6 -11.25 -23.27 8.35
C LYS A 6 -12.50 -23.13 9.23
N ASN A 7 -12.31 -22.60 10.45
CA ASN A 7 -13.39 -22.46 11.41
C ASN A 7 -13.47 -21.05 12.03
N PRO A 8 -14.66 -20.61 12.48
CA PRO A 8 -14.81 -19.41 13.27
C PRO A 8 -14.10 -19.58 14.62
N GLY A 9 -12.96 -18.90 14.80
CA GLY A 9 -12.15 -18.96 16.03
C GLY A 9 -10.72 -19.49 15.83
N ASP A 10 -10.36 -19.93 14.62
CA ASP A 10 -8.97 -20.27 14.32
C ASP A 10 -8.09 -19.01 14.35
N ALA A 11 -6.96 -19.09 15.05
CA ALA A 11 -5.98 -17.98 15.10
C ALA A 11 -5.08 -17.92 13.86
N ASN A 12 -4.95 -19.04 13.13
CA ASN A 12 -4.06 -19.16 11.98
C ASN A 12 -4.88 -19.31 10.68
N PRO A 13 -4.61 -18.49 9.65
CA PRO A 13 -5.29 -18.61 8.38
C PRO A 13 -4.89 -19.90 7.67
N VAL A 14 -5.85 -20.49 6.95
CA VAL A 14 -5.61 -21.65 6.07
C VAL A 14 -4.82 -21.22 4.84
N GLY A 15 -5.09 -20.01 4.38
CA GLY A 15 -4.40 -19.43 3.25
C GLY A 15 -4.66 -17.94 3.13
N GLN A 16 -3.97 -17.34 2.17
CA GLN A 16 -4.06 -15.93 1.87
C GLN A 16 -4.07 -15.73 0.36
N ILE A 17 -4.90 -14.79 -0.09
CA ILE A 17 -5.01 -14.38 -1.48
C ILE A 17 -4.52 -12.94 -1.59
N ASN A 18 -3.61 -12.70 -2.54
CA ASN A 18 -3.29 -11.35 -2.93
C ASN A 18 -4.42 -10.82 -3.82
N MET A 19 -5.30 -10.01 -3.24
CA MET A 19 -6.44 -9.43 -3.95
C MET A 19 -6.04 -8.38 -4.98
N ARG A 20 -4.83 -7.81 -4.90
CA ARG A 20 -4.43 -6.71 -5.79
C ARG A 20 -4.52 -7.15 -7.26
N ASP A 21 -5.25 -6.36 -8.05
CA ASP A 21 -5.57 -6.59 -9.46
C ASP A 21 -6.27 -7.94 -9.75
N ALA A 22 -6.77 -8.62 -8.70
CA ALA A 22 -7.52 -9.85 -8.88
C ALA A 22 -8.85 -9.55 -9.56
N ARG A 23 -9.17 -10.32 -10.60
CA ARG A 23 -10.50 -10.26 -11.21
C ARG A 23 -11.48 -10.94 -10.25
N VAL A 24 -12.58 -10.27 -9.95
CA VAL A 24 -13.65 -10.80 -9.09
C VAL A 24 -14.91 -10.85 -9.93
N GLU A 25 -15.44 -12.04 -10.14
CA GLU A 25 -16.58 -12.28 -11.03
C GLU A 25 -17.56 -13.24 -10.39
N GLU A 26 -18.83 -13.08 -10.74
CA GLU A 26 -19.82 -14.13 -10.55
C GLU A 26 -19.54 -15.24 -11.55
N VAL A 27 -19.49 -16.48 -11.08
CA VAL A 27 -19.17 -17.63 -11.92
C VAL A 27 -20.37 -18.56 -11.94
N ASP A 28 -21.00 -18.64 -13.11
CA ASP A 28 -21.94 -19.71 -13.40
C ASP A 28 -21.14 -20.98 -13.66
N HIS A 29 -21.20 -21.95 -12.74
CA HIS A 29 -20.65 -23.27 -13.01
C HIS A 29 -21.44 -23.92 -14.14
N VAL A 30 -20.85 -23.97 -15.34
CA VAL A 30 -21.25 -24.92 -16.39
C VAL A 30 -20.82 -26.30 -15.88
N SER A 31 -21.80 -27.10 -15.46
CA SER A 31 -21.61 -28.44 -14.96
C SER A 31 -21.10 -29.36 -16.07
N ASP A 32 -19.79 -29.63 -16.14
CA ASP A 32 -19.20 -30.67 -16.99
C ASP A 32 -19.08 -32.01 -16.23
N SER A 33 -20.03 -32.34 -15.35
CA SER A 33 -20.05 -33.63 -14.67
C SER A 33 -21.42 -34.28 -14.80
N ASP A 34 -21.47 -35.34 -15.61
CA ASP A 34 -22.56 -36.30 -15.77
C ASP A 34 -22.87 -37.01 -14.44
N SER A 35 -23.48 -36.31 -13.49
CA SER A 35 -24.11 -36.92 -12.33
C SER A 35 -25.63 -36.80 -12.48
N GLU A 36 -26.21 -37.84 -13.06
CA GLU A 36 -27.62 -38.15 -12.87
C GLU A 36 -27.88 -38.38 -11.37
N ASP A 37 -29.04 -37.91 -10.92
CA ASP A 37 -29.64 -38.11 -9.59
C ASP A 37 -29.18 -37.19 -8.45
N ARG A 38 -29.94 -36.10 -8.26
CA ARG A 38 -30.90 -36.00 -7.13
C ARG A 38 -31.80 -34.78 -7.28
N GLU A 39 -33.09 -35.04 -7.29
CA GLU A 39 -34.15 -34.04 -7.11
C GLU A 39 -33.93 -33.27 -5.81
N GLY A 40 -33.76 -31.96 -5.91
CA GLY A 40 -33.70 -31.07 -4.75
C GLY A 40 -32.68 -29.95 -4.91
N ASP A 41 -33.18 -28.81 -5.40
CA ASP A 41 -32.58 -27.47 -5.31
C ASP A 41 -31.56 -27.07 -6.39
N GLY A 42 -32.07 -26.70 -7.56
CA GLY A 42 -31.34 -26.06 -8.66
C GLY A 42 -30.91 -24.61 -8.39
N HIS A 43 -30.56 -24.25 -7.15
CA HIS A 43 -30.22 -22.88 -6.73
C HIS A 43 -28.75 -22.69 -6.31
N SER A 44 -27.91 -23.73 -6.38
CA SER A 44 -26.58 -23.70 -5.73
C SER A 44 -25.45 -23.07 -6.56
N THR A 45 -25.64 -22.83 -7.86
CA THR A 45 -24.59 -22.32 -8.75
C THR A 45 -24.54 -20.80 -8.86
N GLU A 46 -25.68 -20.10 -8.74
CA GLU A 46 -25.79 -18.62 -8.81
C GLU A 46 -25.19 -17.90 -7.58
N LEU A 47 -24.67 -18.66 -6.60
CA LEU A 47 -24.13 -18.14 -5.35
C LEU A 47 -22.60 -18.26 -5.27
N THR A 48 -21.92 -18.38 -6.40
CA THR A 48 -20.45 -18.57 -6.46
C THR A 48 -19.73 -17.31 -6.91
N ILE A 49 -18.70 -16.92 -6.14
CA ILE A 49 -17.78 -15.83 -6.47
C ILE A 49 -16.43 -16.43 -6.86
N GLY A 50 -15.93 -16.11 -8.06
CA GLY A 50 -14.59 -16.43 -8.51
C GLY A 50 -13.62 -15.28 -8.26
N ILE A 51 -12.49 -15.57 -7.61
CA ILE A 51 -11.37 -14.67 -7.43
C ILE A 51 -10.21 -15.19 -8.29
N PHE A 52 -9.71 -14.36 -9.20
CA PHE A 52 -8.64 -14.71 -10.15
C PHE A 52 -7.43 -13.78 -9.96
N PRO A 53 -6.49 -14.13 -9.06
CA PRO A 53 -5.24 -13.38 -8.88
C PRO A 53 -4.31 -13.55 -10.08
N THR A 54 -3.44 -12.57 -10.33
CA THR A 54 -2.47 -12.57 -11.45
C THR A 54 -1.36 -13.62 -11.33
N HIS A 55 -1.02 -14.03 -10.10
CA HIS A 55 0.11 -14.93 -9.82
C HIS A 55 -0.28 -16.18 -9.02
N GLN A 56 -1.57 -16.45 -8.85
CA GLN A 56 -2.10 -17.60 -8.11
C GLN A 56 -3.25 -18.24 -8.89
N GLY A 57 -3.57 -19.50 -8.61
CA GLY A 57 -4.76 -20.15 -9.18
C GLY A 57 -6.07 -19.50 -8.72
N PRO A 58 -7.16 -19.69 -9.48
CA PRO A 58 -8.47 -19.16 -9.09
C PRO A 58 -8.94 -19.76 -7.77
N THR A 59 -9.63 -18.95 -6.97
CA THR A 59 -10.32 -19.39 -5.75
C THR A 59 -11.81 -19.12 -5.89
N TYR A 60 -12.63 -20.12 -5.58
CA TYR A 60 -14.08 -20.02 -5.66
C TYR A 60 -14.67 -20.01 -4.25
N LEU A 61 -15.56 -19.04 -3.99
CA LEU A 61 -16.26 -18.91 -2.73
C LEU A 61 -17.75 -19.21 -2.94
N LEU A 62 -18.26 -20.18 -2.20
CA LEU A 62 -19.69 -20.54 -2.19
C LEU A 62 -20.39 -19.73 -1.11
N MET A 63 -21.43 -19.00 -1.49
CA MET A 63 -22.19 -18.14 -0.58
C MET A 63 -23.51 -18.80 -0.17
N PRO A 64 -23.94 -18.64 1.09
CA PRO A 64 -25.18 -19.25 1.57
C PRO A 64 -26.44 -18.48 1.12
N SER A 65 -26.30 -17.21 0.72
CA SER A 65 -27.41 -16.39 0.24
C SER A 65 -26.98 -15.37 -0.81
N LYS A 66 -27.92 -14.93 -1.65
CA LYS A 66 -27.69 -13.87 -2.63
C LYS A 66 -27.26 -12.56 -1.98
N GLN A 67 -27.83 -12.21 -0.83
CA GLN A 67 -27.46 -11.00 -0.10
C GLN A 67 -26.00 -11.02 0.36
N GLU A 68 -25.55 -12.16 0.91
CA GLU A 68 -24.14 -12.31 1.28
C GLU A 68 -23.23 -12.29 0.05
N LYS A 69 -23.63 -12.95 -1.04
CA LYS A 69 -22.90 -12.92 -2.30
C LYS A 69 -22.70 -11.49 -2.81
N ASP A 70 -23.76 -10.70 -2.89
CA ASP A 70 -23.70 -9.33 -3.40
C ASP A 70 -22.83 -8.43 -2.50
N SER A 71 -22.93 -8.61 -1.17
CA SER A 71 -22.09 -7.91 -0.19
C SER A 71 -20.60 -8.26 -0.34
N TRP A 72 -20.29 -9.55 -0.42
CA TRP A 72 -18.92 -10.03 -0.63
C TRP A 72 -18.36 -9.61 -1.99
N MET A 73 -19.16 -9.68 -3.06
CA MET A 73 -18.77 -9.25 -4.40
C MET A 73 -18.34 -7.78 -4.40
N TYR A 74 -19.14 -6.90 -3.77
CA TYR A 74 -18.81 -5.49 -3.62
C TYR A 74 -17.49 -5.30 -2.87
N HIS A 75 -17.33 -5.89 -1.68
CA HIS A 75 -16.10 -5.73 -0.91
C HIS A 75 -14.88 -6.30 -1.63
N LEU A 76 -14.98 -7.48 -2.25
CA LEU A 76 -13.87 -8.10 -2.96
C LEU A 76 -13.46 -7.29 -4.20
N THR A 77 -14.41 -6.69 -4.92
CA THR A 77 -14.14 -5.79 -6.06
C THR A 77 -13.48 -4.50 -5.59
N VAL A 78 -13.91 -3.93 -4.46
CA VAL A 78 -13.28 -2.74 -3.88
C VAL A 78 -11.85 -3.05 -3.44
N VAL A 79 -11.65 -4.19 -2.75
CA VAL A 79 -10.35 -4.61 -2.21
C VAL A 79 -9.39 -5.08 -3.30
N SER A 80 -9.89 -5.51 -4.46
CA SER A 80 -9.01 -5.87 -5.58
C SER A 80 -8.29 -4.68 -6.19
N GLY A 81 -8.73 -3.45 -5.87
CA GLY A 81 -8.10 -2.21 -6.32
C GLY A 81 -8.50 -1.89 -7.75
N GLY A 82 -8.86 -0.63 -8.00
CA GLY A 82 -9.35 -0.14 -9.29
C GLY A 82 -8.29 -0.16 -10.40
N GLY A 83 -7.90 -1.35 -10.86
CA GLY A 83 -6.98 -1.56 -11.96
C GLY A 83 -5.56 -0.97 -11.76
N PRO A 84 -4.71 -1.09 -12.79
CA PRO A 84 -3.27 -0.79 -12.71
C PRO A 84 -2.92 0.70 -12.50
N ASN A 85 -3.92 1.57 -12.43
CA ASN A 85 -3.76 3.02 -12.24
C ASN A 85 -4.49 3.53 -10.98
N ALA A 86 -4.89 2.63 -10.07
CA ALA A 86 -5.43 3.02 -8.77
C ALA A 86 -4.38 3.72 -7.91
N GLY A 87 -4.84 4.67 -7.08
CA GLY A 87 -4.02 5.37 -6.10
C GLY A 87 -3.21 6.54 -6.66
N THR A 88 -2.41 7.15 -5.79
CA THR A 88 -1.58 8.32 -6.14
C THR A 88 -0.44 7.92 -7.09
N GLN A 89 0.16 8.92 -7.74
CA GLN A 89 1.35 8.68 -8.57
C GLN A 89 2.50 8.05 -7.77
N TYR A 90 2.62 8.38 -6.48
CA TYR A 90 3.65 7.82 -5.62
C TYR A 90 3.38 6.34 -5.33
N GLU A 91 2.13 5.98 -4.99
CA GLU A 91 1.70 4.59 -4.78
C GLU A 91 1.91 3.74 -6.04
N GLN A 92 1.55 4.24 -7.22
CA GLN A 92 1.74 3.54 -8.49
C GLN A 92 3.21 3.24 -8.78
N LEU A 93 4.13 4.15 -8.42
CA LEU A 93 5.57 3.92 -8.58
C LEU A 93 6.10 2.89 -7.58
N VAL A 94 5.64 2.95 -6.33
CA VAL A 94 5.97 1.93 -5.31
C VAL A 94 5.44 0.57 -5.74
N GLN A 95 4.22 0.51 -6.28
CA GLN A 95 3.65 -0.73 -6.82
C GLN A 95 4.52 -1.33 -7.91
N LYS A 96 4.93 -0.55 -8.90
CA LYS A 96 5.83 -1.03 -9.97
C LYS A 96 7.19 -1.49 -9.43
N LEU A 97 7.68 -0.90 -8.35
CA LEU A 97 8.88 -1.39 -7.65
C LEU A 97 8.62 -2.75 -6.99
N MET A 98 7.48 -2.94 -6.35
CA MET A 98 7.09 -4.23 -5.74
C MET A 98 6.95 -5.34 -6.78
N GLU A 99 6.43 -5.05 -7.98
CA GLU A 99 6.36 -6.01 -9.08
C GLU A 99 7.73 -6.53 -9.53
N THR A 100 8.77 -5.72 -9.30
CA THR A 100 10.18 -6.10 -9.55
C THR A 100 10.91 -6.62 -8.30
N ASP A 101 10.16 -6.99 -7.25
CA ASP A 101 10.69 -7.40 -5.94
C ASP A 101 11.72 -6.42 -5.35
N GLY A 102 11.53 -5.12 -5.65
CA GLY A 102 12.43 -4.06 -5.22
C GLY A 102 13.84 -4.13 -5.81
N ASP A 103 14.03 -4.71 -7.02
CA ASP A 103 15.34 -4.83 -7.68
C ASP A 103 16.15 -3.51 -7.54
N PRO A 104 17.33 -3.54 -6.88
CA PRO A 104 18.16 -2.36 -6.69
C PRO A 104 18.57 -1.66 -8.00
N ASN A 105 18.56 -2.39 -9.12
CA ASN A 105 18.89 -1.89 -10.45
C ASN A 105 17.70 -1.25 -11.18
N CYS A 106 16.48 -1.38 -10.63
CA CYS A 106 15.29 -0.81 -11.22
C CYS A 106 15.42 0.72 -11.41
N VAL A 107 15.12 1.20 -12.61
CA VAL A 107 15.26 2.62 -12.97
C VAL A 107 14.30 3.52 -12.19
N LEU A 108 13.19 2.96 -11.69
CA LEU A 108 12.19 3.68 -10.91
C LEU A 108 12.76 4.26 -9.62
N TRP A 109 13.80 3.65 -9.03
CA TRP A 109 14.51 4.22 -7.88
C TRP A 109 15.09 5.62 -8.13
N ARG A 110 15.24 6.04 -9.39
CA ARG A 110 15.71 7.37 -9.78
C ARG A 110 14.57 8.32 -10.15
N HIS A 111 13.32 7.89 -10.08
CA HIS A 111 12.17 8.71 -10.45
C HIS A 111 12.01 9.88 -9.45
N PRO A 112 11.85 11.14 -9.91
CA PRO A 112 11.81 12.31 -9.01
C PRO A 112 10.72 12.24 -7.92
N HIS A 113 9.59 11.59 -8.22
CA HIS A 113 8.51 11.41 -7.25
C HIS A 113 8.90 10.49 -6.09
N LEU A 114 9.88 9.60 -6.25
CA LEU A 114 10.39 8.74 -5.18
C LEU A 114 11.60 9.35 -4.44
N LEU A 115 12.15 10.46 -4.93
CA LEU A 115 13.35 11.08 -4.39
C LEU A 115 13.03 12.33 -3.55
N HIS A 116 14.01 12.73 -2.75
CA HIS A 116 14.00 13.96 -1.96
C HIS A 116 13.67 15.15 -2.86
N SER A 117 12.74 15.98 -2.39
CA SER A 117 12.40 17.25 -3.04
C SER A 117 12.41 18.40 -2.04
N LYS A 118 12.85 19.57 -2.52
CA LYS A 118 12.72 20.85 -1.84
C LYS A 118 11.40 21.56 -2.18
N GLU A 119 10.74 21.12 -3.24
CA GLU A 119 9.45 21.65 -3.67
C GLU A 119 8.34 21.07 -2.79
N SER A 120 7.32 21.88 -2.50
CA SER A 120 6.13 21.40 -1.81
C SER A 120 5.33 20.44 -2.70
N ILE A 121 4.66 19.46 -2.10
CA ILE A 121 3.70 18.62 -2.82
C ILE A 121 2.36 19.34 -3.00
N ALA A 122 1.69 19.07 -4.12
CA ALA A 122 0.36 19.59 -4.43
C ALA A 122 -0.76 18.59 -4.10
N SER A 123 -0.41 17.31 -3.92
CA SER A 123 -1.31 16.21 -3.57
C SER A 123 -0.61 15.29 -2.57
N PRO A 124 -1.36 14.53 -1.75
CA PRO A 124 -0.80 13.53 -0.85
C PRO A 124 0.00 12.43 -1.56
N LEU A 125 0.83 11.73 -0.79
CA LEU A 125 1.60 10.58 -1.26
C LEU A 125 0.79 9.28 -1.17
N THR A 126 -0.18 9.17 -0.27
CA THR A 126 -1.09 8.02 -0.15
C THR A 126 -2.53 8.36 -0.53
N THR A 127 -3.31 7.35 -0.87
CA THR A 127 -4.77 7.53 -1.05
C THR A 127 -5.43 7.79 0.30
N LEU A 128 -6.19 8.87 0.40
CA LEU A 128 -6.86 9.29 1.64
C LEU A 128 -8.36 9.49 1.42
N SER A 129 -9.15 9.26 2.46
CA SER A 129 -10.62 9.14 2.38
C SER A 129 -11.38 10.43 2.06
N SER A 130 -10.81 11.60 2.36
CA SER A 130 -11.50 12.89 2.20
C SER A 130 -10.56 14.05 1.90
N GLU A 131 -11.08 15.11 1.26
CA GLU A 131 -10.32 16.33 0.95
C GLU A 131 -9.74 16.99 2.22
N ALA A 132 -10.49 16.94 3.33
CA ALA A 132 -10.04 17.48 4.61
C ALA A 132 -8.70 16.85 5.07
N ILE A 133 -8.60 15.52 5.02
CA ILE A 133 -7.36 14.84 5.43
C ILE A 133 -6.25 14.98 4.39
N GLN A 134 -6.58 15.14 3.10
CA GLN A 134 -5.61 15.45 2.05
C GLN A 134 -4.93 16.81 2.28
N ILE A 135 -5.67 17.81 2.76
CA ILE A 135 -5.11 19.12 3.14
C ILE A 135 -4.14 18.96 4.32
N GLU A 136 -4.51 18.16 5.32
CA GLU A 136 -3.65 17.88 6.50
C GLU A 136 -2.37 17.13 6.11
N ALA A 137 -2.45 16.16 5.19
CA ALA A 137 -1.29 15.48 4.62
C ALA A 137 -0.30 16.44 3.95
N ILE A 138 -0.79 17.40 3.16
CA ILE A 138 0.06 18.40 2.51
C ILE A 138 0.75 19.30 3.55
N LYS A 139 0.06 19.67 4.65
CA LYS A 139 0.66 20.42 5.77
C LYS A 139 1.71 19.59 6.50
N LEU A 140 1.45 18.30 6.73
CA LEU A 140 2.37 17.37 7.37
C LEU A 140 3.67 17.23 6.56
N PHE A 141 3.58 17.12 5.23
CA PHE A 141 4.76 17.11 4.36
C PHE A 141 5.57 18.40 4.47
N LYS A 142 4.91 19.57 4.52
CA LYS A 142 5.59 20.86 4.74
C LYS A 142 6.28 20.92 6.10
N SER A 143 5.65 20.38 7.16
CA SER A 143 6.28 20.24 8.48
C SER A 143 7.56 19.42 8.42
N CYS A 144 7.55 18.29 7.69
CA CYS A 144 8.75 17.49 7.45
C CYS A 144 9.83 18.27 6.69
N GLN A 145 9.46 19.07 5.69
CA GLN A 145 10.41 19.91 4.95
C GLN A 145 11.04 20.99 5.84
N LEU A 146 10.26 21.63 6.71
CA LEU A 146 10.76 22.60 7.69
C LEU A 146 11.75 21.94 8.65
N PHE A 147 11.39 20.78 9.20
CA PHE A 147 12.26 20.01 10.09
C PHE A 147 13.61 19.67 9.42
N ILE A 148 13.62 19.36 8.13
CA ILE A 148 14.85 19.01 7.41
C ILE A 148 15.67 20.25 7.01
N SER A 149 15.00 21.37 6.74
CA SER A 149 15.65 22.55 6.12
C SER A 149 16.14 23.58 7.11
N VAL A 150 15.55 23.67 8.31
CA VAL A 150 15.95 24.63 9.34
C VAL A 150 17.25 24.18 10.01
N ALA A 151 18.21 25.11 10.12
CA ALA A 151 19.49 24.86 10.76
C ALA A 151 19.31 24.46 12.23
N LEU A 152 20.12 23.52 12.71
CA LEU A 152 20.08 23.04 14.08
C LEU A 152 21.10 23.81 14.92
N ASP A 153 20.70 24.99 15.41
CA ASP A 153 21.43 25.77 16.41
C ASP A 153 20.73 25.68 17.79
N SER A 154 21.28 26.36 18.80
CA SER A 154 20.76 26.26 20.17
C SER A 154 19.29 26.70 20.29
N ALA A 155 18.82 27.63 19.47
CA ALA A 155 17.42 28.07 19.44
C ALA A 155 16.55 27.15 18.56
N GLY A 156 17.15 26.53 17.54
CA GLY A 156 16.51 25.59 16.62
C GLY A 156 16.17 24.25 17.27
N ILE A 157 16.86 23.83 18.34
CA ILE A 157 16.56 22.57 19.03
C ILE A 157 15.10 22.54 19.51
N ASP A 158 14.66 23.57 20.25
CA ASP A 158 13.29 23.63 20.76
C ASP A 158 12.27 23.68 19.61
N TYR A 159 12.59 24.39 18.54
CA TYR A 159 11.75 24.44 17.33
C TYR A 159 11.59 23.05 16.68
N HIS A 160 12.67 22.29 16.54
CA HIS A 160 12.63 20.93 15.99
C HIS A 160 11.86 19.96 16.88
N VAL A 161 12.01 20.07 18.21
CA VAL A 161 11.24 19.27 19.18
C VAL A 161 9.74 19.53 19.00
N VAL A 162 9.33 20.80 18.93
CA VAL A 162 7.92 21.18 18.74
C VAL A 162 7.39 20.70 17.39
N LEU A 163 8.14 20.86 16.30
CA LEU A 163 7.73 20.35 14.98
C LEU A 163 7.50 18.84 15.00
N ALA A 164 8.42 18.08 15.59
CA ALA A 164 8.32 16.63 15.68
C ALA A 164 7.14 16.19 16.56
N GLN A 165 6.96 16.81 17.72
CA GLN A 165 5.84 16.52 18.62
C GLN A 165 4.49 16.79 17.94
N ASN A 166 4.35 17.94 17.27
CA ASN A 166 3.12 18.28 16.58
C ASN A 166 2.82 17.32 15.42
N ALA A 167 3.83 16.95 14.62
CA ALA A 167 3.65 16.00 13.51
C ALA A 167 3.23 14.62 14.03
N LEU A 168 3.85 14.14 15.11
CA LEU A 168 3.51 12.85 15.72
C LEU A 168 2.13 12.88 16.36
N GLN A 169 1.79 13.94 17.10
CA GLN A 169 0.46 14.10 17.70
C GLN A 169 -0.63 14.13 16.62
N GLN A 170 -0.41 14.84 15.52
CA GLN A 170 -1.33 14.86 14.38
C GLN A 170 -1.58 13.46 13.80
N CYS A 171 -0.55 12.60 13.75
CA CYS A 171 -0.68 11.21 13.29
C CYS A 171 -1.36 10.28 14.32
N LEU A 172 -1.34 10.64 15.60
CA LEU A 172 -2.12 9.94 16.63
C LEU A 172 -3.60 10.33 16.55
N ASP A 173 -3.89 11.60 16.29
CA ASP A 173 -5.25 12.12 16.18
C ASP A 173 -5.93 11.68 14.86
N MET A 174 -5.15 11.55 13.78
CA MET A 174 -5.61 11.13 12.45
C MET A 174 -4.78 9.94 11.93
N PRO A 175 -5.20 8.68 12.21
CA PRO A 175 -4.42 7.48 11.87
C PRO A 175 -4.10 7.30 10.38
N GLU A 176 -4.95 7.76 9.46
CA GLU A 176 -4.67 7.70 8.01
C GLU A 176 -3.37 8.46 7.64
N LEU A 177 -2.98 9.48 8.41
CA LEU A 177 -1.74 10.24 8.17
C LEU A 177 -0.46 9.49 8.58
N GLN A 178 -0.57 8.37 9.30
CA GLN A 178 0.62 7.59 9.70
C GLN A 178 1.34 7.03 8.47
N ALA A 179 0.58 6.47 7.52
CA ALA A 179 1.12 5.98 6.26
C ALA A 179 1.72 7.12 5.42
N GLU A 180 1.03 8.26 5.38
CA GLU A 180 1.51 9.47 4.71
C GLU A 180 2.84 9.97 5.29
N LEU A 181 2.97 10.03 6.63
CA LEU A 181 4.21 10.42 7.31
C LEU A 181 5.37 9.49 6.93
N MET A 182 5.12 8.18 6.94
CA MET A 182 6.13 7.19 6.55
C MET A 182 6.58 7.40 5.11
N CYS A 183 5.64 7.60 4.18
CA CYS A 183 5.95 7.91 2.78
C CYS A 183 6.76 9.21 2.64
N ALA A 184 6.39 10.24 3.38
CA ALA A 184 7.09 11.53 3.38
C ALA A 184 8.54 11.38 3.87
N LEU A 185 8.76 10.66 4.98
CA LEU A 185 10.08 10.40 5.53
C LEU A 185 10.94 9.57 4.57
N VAL A 186 10.37 8.51 3.99
CA VAL A 186 11.02 7.68 2.95
C VAL A 186 11.44 8.55 1.77
N LYS A 187 10.50 9.32 1.21
CA LYS A 187 10.77 10.21 0.07
C LYS A 187 11.86 11.22 0.40
N GLN A 188 11.77 11.90 1.54
CA GLN A 188 12.70 12.97 1.91
C GLN A 188 14.10 12.48 2.32
N THR A 189 14.23 11.21 2.72
CA THR A 189 15.52 10.56 2.99
C THR A 189 16.11 9.84 1.78
N SER A 190 15.30 9.61 0.72
CA SER A 190 15.73 8.98 -0.54
C SER A 190 16.52 9.96 -1.40
N ARG A 191 17.85 9.82 -1.42
CA ARG A 191 18.75 10.69 -2.20
C ARG A 191 19.18 10.03 -3.50
N HIS A 192 19.44 10.86 -4.52
CA HIS A 192 20.10 10.41 -5.74
C HIS A 192 21.51 9.91 -5.42
N THR A 193 21.72 8.60 -5.28
CA THR A 193 23.07 8.04 -5.18
C THR A 193 23.72 8.14 -6.56
N GLN A 194 24.47 9.22 -6.82
CA GLN A 194 25.43 9.21 -7.91
C GLN A 194 26.50 8.18 -7.53
N HIS A 195 26.45 6.98 -8.09
CA HIS A 195 27.63 6.12 -8.14
C HIS A 195 28.65 6.82 -9.04
N LYS A 196 29.42 7.76 -8.48
CA LYS A 196 30.68 8.17 -9.10
C LYS A 196 31.65 7.01 -8.89
N ILE A 197 31.91 6.25 -9.95
CA ILE A 197 33.15 5.48 -10.07
C ILE A 197 34.25 6.55 -10.17
N GLY A 198 34.79 6.96 -9.03
CA GLY A 198 35.77 8.03 -8.94
C GLY A 198 36.62 7.81 -7.70
N VAL A 199 37.93 7.72 -7.92
CA VAL A 199 38.99 7.38 -6.97
C VAL A 199 38.85 8.13 -5.63
N GLN A 200 39.11 7.40 -4.54
CA GLN A 200 39.00 7.86 -3.15
C GLN A 200 39.79 9.14 -2.86
N VAL A 201 39.20 10.04 -2.07
CA VAL A 201 39.93 10.80 -1.04
C VAL A 201 39.10 10.78 0.25
N ASN A 202 39.74 10.38 1.35
CA ASN A 202 39.17 10.24 2.68
C ASN A 202 38.43 11.50 3.15
N ARG A 203 37.11 11.38 3.35
CA ARG A 203 36.38 12.07 4.42
C ARG A 203 35.54 11.04 5.15
N THR A 204 35.88 10.81 6.41
CA THR A 204 35.11 10.03 7.38
C THR A 204 33.78 10.76 7.63
N ILE A 205 32.79 10.47 6.79
CA ILE A 205 31.39 10.62 7.14
C ILE A 205 30.87 9.19 7.23
N THR A 206 30.36 8.83 8.40
CA THR A 206 29.69 7.57 8.69
C THR A 206 28.55 7.37 7.69
N LYS A 207 28.84 6.67 6.59
CA LYS A 207 27.85 6.28 5.59
C LYS A 207 26.97 5.19 6.19
N PHE A 208 25.83 5.57 6.77
CA PHE A 208 24.73 4.64 6.93
C PHE A 208 24.27 4.21 5.52
N LYS A 209 24.68 3.03 5.09
CA LYS A 209 24.10 2.36 3.91
C LYS A 209 22.67 1.98 4.29
N HIS A 210 21.70 2.86 4.03
CA HIS A 210 20.31 2.47 4.12
C HIS A 210 20.04 1.45 3.00
N SER A 211 19.64 0.23 3.36
CA SER A 211 19.25 -0.77 2.38
C SER A 211 17.98 -0.27 1.68
N ARG A 212 18.00 -0.20 0.34
CA ARG A 212 16.82 0.19 -0.46
C ARG A 212 15.66 -0.80 -0.28
N VAL A 213 15.99 -2.02 0.13
CA VAL A 213 15.04 -3.08 0.51
C VAL A 213 14.14 -2.64 1.68
N SER A 214 14.64 -1.81 2.60
CA SER A 214 13.86 -1.32 3.74
C SER A 214 12.73 -0.37 3.34
N VAL A 215 12.82 0.27 2.17
CA VAL A 215 11.75 1.15 1.67
C VAL A 215 10.55 0.31 1.23
N VAL A 216 10.78 -0.79 0.50
CA VAL A 216 9.70 -1.70 0.08
C VAL A 216 9.06 -2.39 1.29
N ALA A 217 9.87 -2.76 2.29
CA ALA A 217 9.38 -3.35 3.54
C ALA A 217 8.60 -2.36 4.43
N ALA A 218 8.78 -1.04 4.25
CA ALA A 218 8.04 0.00 4.97
C ALA A 218 6.66 0.29 4.36
N PHE A 219 6.32 -0.31 3.23
CA PHE A 219 4.96 -0.41 2.71
C PHE A 219 4.40 -1.79 3.10
N PRO A 220 3.94 -2.00 4.35
CA PRO A 220 2.96 -3.05 4.54
C PRO A 220 1.83 -2.68 3.59
N ALA A 221 1.37 -3.65 2.79
CA ALA A 221 0.32 -3.47 1.81
C ALA A 221 -0.68 -2.40 2.30
N CYS A 222 -0.65 -1.21 1.69
CA CYS A 222 -1.75 -0.26 1.76
C CYS A 222 -2.94 -0.93 1.09
N THR A 223 -3.47 -1.95 1.75
CA THR A 223 -4.86 -2.33 1.62
C THR A 223 -5.64 -1.11 2.04
N PRO A 224 -6.68 -0.73 1.29
CA PRO A 224 -7.62 0.23 1.79
C PRO A 224 -8.22 -0.41 3.06
N VAL A 225 -7.78 0.06 4.23
CA VAL A 225 -8.45 -0.23 5.50
C VAL A 225 -9.69 0.64 5.48
N PHE A 226 -10.69 0.22 4.70
CA PHE A 226 -12.06 0.60 4.95
C PHE A 226 -12.53 -0.28 6.11
N PHE A 227 -12.82 0.35 7.24
CA PHE A 227 -13.72 -0.22 8.24
C PHE A 227 -15.11 -0.42 7.63
#